data_AF-A0A9W9WSL4-F1
#
_entry.id   AF-A0A9W9WSL4-F1
#
_cell.length_a   1.000
_cell.length_b   1.000
_cell.length_c   1.000
_cell.angle_alpha   90.00
_cell.angle_beta   90.00
_cell.angle_gamma   90.00
#
_symmetry.space_group_name_H-M   'P 1'
#
loop_
_entity.id
_entity.type
_entity.pdbx_description
1 polymer ?
#
loop_
_entity_poly.entity_id
_entity_poly.type
_entity_poly.pdbx_seq_one_letter_code
_entity_poly.pdbx_strand_id
1 'polypeptide(L)'
;MTCVAALITVQTSRDPPDPTSPIVTAAPRYPSKPFTRSLPSQCLRICPQRGGYAQVQYKRNIPARGFKPAYYMIGMHVIMAYGFYKYFHGVREQRELAREKMWSRLHLTPLLQAEEDRDQVRRHYADKAREKELLGTDAKVYNSDRFIRPTFAYTPTNLTQ
;
A
#
# COMPACT_ATOMS: atom_id res chain seq x y z
N MET A 1 14.56 -54.74 -3.38
CA MET A 1 14.91 -55.63 -4.51
C MET A 1 15.90 -54.83 -5.34
N THR A 2 17.22 -54.98 -5.24
CA THR A 2 18.04 -56.19 -5.44
C THR A 2 19.34 -56.20 -4.59
N CYS A 3 19.76 -57.44 -4.22
CA CYS A 3 21.03 -58.04 -3.73
C CYS A 3 22.23 -57.14 -3.34
N VAL A 4 22.92 -57.28 -2.18
CA VAL A 4 23.58 -58.41 -1.46
C VAL A 4 24.93 -58.86 -2.08
N ALA A 5 26.02 -58.57 -1.34
CA ALA A 5 27.31 -59.28 -1.22
C ALA A 5 28.16 -58.53 -0.15
N ALA A 6 28.59 -58.99 1.03
CA ALA A 6 28.98 -60.27 1.63
C ALA A 6 30.41 -60.75 1.33
N LEU A 7 31.20 -60.79 2.42
CA LEU A 7 32.41 -61.60 2.73
C LEU A 7 33.78 -61.02 2.29
N ILE A 8 34.65 -60.59 3.23
CA ILE A 8 35.58 -61.34 4.12
C ILE A 8 36.80 -61.93 3.38
N THR A 9 38.01 -61.44 3.71
CA THR A 9 39.25 -62.24 3.88
C THR A 9 40.29 -61.48 4.74
N VAL A 10 40.68 -62.01 5.93
CA VAL A 10 41.98 -62.66 6.32
C VAL A 10 43.11 -61.64 6.64
N GLN A 11 43.52 -61.39 7.90
CA GLN A 11 44.33 -62.17 8.87
C GLN A 11 45.83 -62.33 8.50
N THR A 12 46.73 -61.52 9.09
CA THR A 12 48.18 -61.78 9.32
C THR A 12 48.62 -60.82 10.46
N SER A 13 49.40 -61.13 11.49
CA SER A 13 50.22 -62.28 11.89
C SER A 13 50.43 -62.17 13.42
N ARG A 14 50.55 -63.31 14.10
CA ARG A 14 51.05 -63.41 15.48
C ARG A 14 52.55 -63.70 15.38
N ASP A 15 53.37 -63.03 16.18
CA ASP A 15 54.75 -63.49 16.44
C ASP A 15 54.92 -63.90 17.93
N PRO A 16 55.73 -64.95 18.21
CA PRO A 16 55.90 -65.63 19.51
C PRO A 16 56.97 -64.98 20.43
N PRO A 17 57.18 -65.48 21.67
CA PRO A 17 57.88 -64.75 22.73
C PRO A 17 59.39 -65.05 22.81
N ASP A 18 60.17 -64.07 23.26
CA ASP A 18 61.55 -64.28 23.70
C ASP A 18 61.68 -64.29 25.24
N PRO A 19 62.45 -65.25 25.80
CA PRO A 19 62.66 -65.45 27.23
C PRO A 19 63.99 -64.80 27.70
N THR A 20 64.04 -64.50 29.00
CA THR A 20 65.25 -64.17 29.81
C THR A 20 65.74 -62.70 29.87
N SER A 21 65.32 -61.99 30.93
CA SER A 21 66.25 -61.21 31.75
C SER A 21 65.82 -61.29 33.23
N PRO A 22 66.71 -61.69 34.15
CA PRO A 22 66.32 -62.06 35.50
C PRO A 22 66.41 -60.89 36.49
N ILE A 23 65.63 -61.03 37.56
CA ILE A 23 65.96 -60.69 38.95
C ILE A 23 65.89 -59.20 39.37
N VAL A 24 64.81 -58.94 40.12
CA VAL A 24 64.78 -58.34 41.46
C VAL A 24 65.53 -57.02 41.68
N THR A 25 64.74 -55.96 41.90
CA THR A 25 64.99 -55.08 43.05
C THR A 25 63.68 -54.78 43.76
N ALA A 26 63.53 -55.32 44.96
CA ALA A 26 62.48 -54.95 45.90
C ALA A 26 62.74 -53.55 46.44
N ALA A 27 61.72 -52.69 46.44
CA ALA A 27 61.69 -51.47 47.27
C ALA A 27 60.54 -51.59 48.29
N PRO A 28 60.76 -51.22 49.56
CA PRO A 28 59.80 -51.48 50.63
C PRO A 28 58.56 -50.58 50.52
N ARG A 29 57.38 -51.17 50.74
CA ARG A 29 56.10 -50.43 50.85
C ARG A 29 56.03 -49.71 52.18
N TYR A 30 55.95 -48.37 52.17
CA TYR A 30 55.55 -47.58 53.34
C TYR A 30 54.01 -47.64 53.52
N PRO A 31 53.49 -47.66 54.76
CA PRO A 31 52.04 -47.65 54.98
C PRO A 31 51.46 -46.23 54.80
N SER A 32 50.53 -46.06 53.86
CA SER A 32 49.72 -44.83 53.73
C SER A 32 48.56 -44.84 54.73
N LYS A 33 48.48 -43.85 55.63
CA LYS A 33 47.29 -43.60 56.46
C LYS A 33 46.23 -42.84 55.65
N PRO A 34 44.92 -43.12 55.80
CA PRO A 34 43.87 -42.35 55.11
C PRO A 34 43.67 -40.99 55.80
N PHE A 35 43.71 -39.93 55.00
CA PHE A 35 43.49 -38.54 55.44
C PHE A 35 42.04 -38.14 55.19
N THR A 36 41.20 -38.17 56.21
CA THR A 36 39.85 -37.59 56.16
C THR A 36 39.94 -36.08 56.42
N ARG A 37 39.88 -35.27 55.37
CA ARG A 37 39.73 -33.81 55.50
C ARG A 37 38.29 -33.46 55.84
N SER A 38 38.00 -33.02 57.06
CA SER A 38 36.81 -32.19 57.34
C SER A 38 37.22 -30.72 57.34
N LEU A 39 36.76 -29.95 56.35
CA LEU A 39 37.00 -28.50 56.26
C LEU A 39 35.95 -27.71 57.07
N PRO A 40 36.32 -26.60 57.74
CA PRO A 40 35.42 -25.87 58.61
C PRO A 40 34.46 -24.93 57.87
N SER A 41 33.30 -24.71 58.50
CA SER A 41 32.13 -23.94 58.07
C SER A 41 32.42 -22.44 57.81
N GLN A 42 32.58 -22.05 56.54
CA GLN A 42 32.66 -20.64 56.10
C GLN A 42 31.49 -20.18 55.20
N CYS A 43 30.34 -20.84 55.21
CA CYS A 43 29.15 -20.39 54.46
C CYS A 43 28.05 -19.82 55.38
N LEU A 44 28.38 -18.78 56.18
CA LEU A 44 27.39 -18.15 57.07
C LEU A 44 27.11 -16.66 56.78
N ARG A 45 27.96 -15.92 56.05
CA ARG A 45 27.82 -14.45 55.97
C ARG A 45 27.19 -13.91 54.69
N ILE A 46 27.43 -14.49 53.51
CA ILE A 46 26.74 -14.13 52.25
C ILE A 46 26.72 -15.36 51.34
N CYS A 47 25.80 -16.30 51.60
CA CYS A 47 25.51 -17.38 50.65
C CYS A 47 24.06 -17.16 50.15
N PRO A 48 23.80 -17.22 48.82
CA PRO A 48 22.43 -17.27 48.35
C PRO A 48 21.75 -18.49 48.97
N GLN A 49 20.47 -18.34 49.28
CA GLN A 49 19.64 -19.40 49.85
C GLN A 49 19.86 -20.69 49.04
N ARG A 50 19.84 -21.85 49.68
CA ARG A 50 20.22 -23.14 49.07
C ARG A 50 19.44 -23.48 47.77
N GLY A 51 18.34 -22.77 47.49
CA GLY A 51 17.53 -22.85 46.25
C GLY A 51 17.73 -21.75 45.19
N GLY A 52 18.70 -20.84 45.34
CA GLY A 52 18.97 -19.77 44.35
C GLY A 52 17.93 -18.64 44.29
N TYR A 53 18.11 -17.69 43.37
CA TYR A 53 17.13 -16.61 43.11
C TYR A 53 16.13 -17.05 42.04
N ALA A 54 14.89 -16.55 42.12
CA ALA A 54 13.89 -16.76 41.08
C ALA A 54 14.38 -16.20 39.73
N GLN A 55 14.06 -16.89 38.64
CA GLN A 55 14.44 -16.42 37.31
C GLN A 55 13.74 -15.10 36.98
N VAL A 56 14.55 -14.04 36.84
CA VAL A 56 14.09 -12.73 36.36
C VAL A 56 13.95 -12.80 34.85
N GLN A 57 12.79 -12.39 34.33
CA GLN A 57 12.63 -12.25 32.88
C GLN A 57 13.42 -11.05 32.38
N TYR A 58 14.56 -11.32 31.74
CA TYR A 58 15.41 -10.34 31.09
C TYR A 58 15.04 -10.12 29.60
N LYS A 59 14.11 -10.91 29.07
CA LYS A 59 13.69 -10.86 27.66
C LYS A 59 12.50 -9.91 27.48
N ARG A 60 12.47 -9.22 26.34
CA ARG A 60 11.42 -8.28 25.96
C ARG A 60 10.10 -9.02 25.69
N ASN A 61 9.12 -8.87 26.58
CA ASN A 61 7.79 -9.48 26.47
C ASN A 61 6.78 -8.52 25.80
N ILE A 62 6.83 -8.43 24.46
CA ILE A 62 5.84 -7.66 23.71
C ILE A 62 5.09 -8.59 22.77
N PRO A 63 3.82 -8.93 23.07
CA PRO A 63 3.02 -9.76 22.19
C PRO A 63 2.59 -8.95 20.96
N ALA A 64 2.85 -9.49 19.77
CA ALA A 64 2.29 -8.96 18.52
C ALA A 64 0.77 -9.22 18.50
N ARG A 65 0.00 -8.24 18.98
CA ARG A 65 -1.48 -8.28 18.98
C ARG A 65 -2.02 -7.67 17.68
N GLY A 66 -3.00 -8.32 17.08
CA GLY A 66 -3.70 -7.84 15.88
C GLY A 66 -4.07 -8.95 14.92
N PHE A 67 -4.92 -8.63 13.93
CA PHE A 67 -5.18 -9.52 12.81
C PHE A 67 -4.01 -9.49 11.83
N LYS A 68 -3.83 -10.57 11.06
CA LYS A 68 -2.82 -10.61 9.99
C LYS A 68 -3.11 -9.47 8.97
N PRO A 69 -2.08 -8.84 8.37
CA PRO A 69 -2.25 -7.69 7.47
C PRO A 69 -3.19 -7.96 6.29
N ALA A 70 -3.27 -9.22 5.84
CA ALA A 70 -4.19 -9.65 4.79
C ALA A 70 -5.67 -9.36 5.10
N TYR A 71 -6.10 -9.48 6.37
CA TYR A 71 -7.49 -9.22 6.74
C TYR A 71 -7.86 -7.75 6.62
N TYR A 72 -6.93 -6.84 6.93
CA TYR A 72 -7.16 -5.41 6.75
C TYR A 72 -7.28 -5.03 5.28
N MET A 73 -6.46 -5.65 4.42
CA MET A 73 -6.59 -5.46 2.97
C MET A 73 -7.95 -5.93 2.48
N ILE A 74 -8.39 -7.14 2.84
CA ILE A 74 -9.70 -7.65 2.43
C ILE A 74 -10.84 -6.75 2.96
N GLY A 75 -10.79 -6.35 4.23
CA GLY A 75 -11.80 -5.47 4.83
C GLY A 75 -11.93 -4.13 4.10
N MET A 76 -10.80 -3.48 3.79
CA MET A 76 -10.78 -2.24 3.01
C MET A 76 -11.40 -2.42 1.63
N HIS A 77 -11.03 -3.49 0.91
CA HIS A 77 -11.52 -3.72 -0.46
C HIS A 77 -13.01 -4.03 -0.50
N VAL A 78 -13.54 -4.75 0.50
CA VAL A 78 -14.98 -5.03 0.61
C VAL A 78 -15.78 -3.74 0.85
N ILE A 79 -15.30 -2.86 1.72
CA ILE A 79 -15.94 -1.56 1.97
C ILE A 79 -15.93 -0.70 0.70
N MET A 80 -14.80 -0.65 0.00
CA MET A 80 -14.71 0.09 -1.28
C MET A 80 -15.63 -0.48 -2.34
N ALA A 81 -15.65 -1.80 -2.53
CA ALA A 81 -16.52 -2.46 -3.50
C ALA A 81 -18.01 -2.19 -3.22
N TYR A 82 -18.41 -2.19 -1.94
CA TYR A 82 -19.76 -1.83 -1.54
C TYR A 82 -20.08 -0.34 -1.78
N GLY A 83 -19.13 0.55 -1.51
CA GLY A 83 -19.25 1.97 -1.83
C GLY A 83 -19.47 2.21 -3.34
N PHE A 84 -18.67 1.56 -4.18
CA PHE A 84 -18.84 1.62 -5.64
C PHE A 84 -20.19 1.06 -6.09
N TYR A 85 -20.65 -0.06 -5.51
CA TYR A 85 -21.96 -0.62 -5.82
C TYR A 85 -23.10 0.40 -5.58
N LYS A 86 -23.11 1.09 -4.44
CA LYS A 86 -24.12 2.13 -4.14
C LYS A 86 -23.96 3.37 -5.01
N TYR A 87 -22.73 3.77 -5.33
CA TYR A 87 -22.45 4.88 -6.23
C TYR A 87 -23.02 4.63 -7.64
N PHE A 88 -22.86 3.43 -8.19
CA PHE A 88 -23.37 3.12 -9.53
C PHE A 88 -24.90 3.23 -9.63
N HIS A 89 -25.64 2.93 -8.55
CA HIS A 89 -27.08 3.18 -8.49
C HIS A 89 -27.40 4.68 -8.54
N GLY A 90 -26.71 5.50 -7.75
CA GLY A 90 -26.92 6.96 -7.75
C GLY A 90 -26.57 7.63 -9.10
N VAL A 91 -25.54 7.16 -9.79
CA VAL A 91 -25.18 7.67 -11.13
C VAL A 91 -26.27 7.37 -12.16
N ARG A 92 -26.97 6.24 -12.03
CA ARG A 92 -28.10 5.93 -12.93
C ARG A 92 -29.24 6.90 -12.71
N GLU A 93 -29.60 7.19 -11.46
CA GLU A 93 -30.62 8.19 -11.11
C GLU A 93 -30.25 9.58 -11.63
N GLN A 94 -29.00 10.02 -11.45
CA GLN A 94 -28.53 11.31 -11.97
C GLN A 94 -28.59 11.40 -13.50
N ARG A 95 -28.36 10.30 -14.23
CA ARG A 95 -28.48 10.27 -15.69
C ARG A 95 -29.91 10.43 -16.15
N GLU A 96 -30.87 9.85 -15.43
CA GLU A 96 -32.30 10.04 -15.72
C GLU A 96 -32.71 11.50 -15.46
N LEU A 97 -32.32 12.08 -14.32
CA LEU A 97 -32.57 13.51 -14.03
C LEU A 97 -31.91 14.45 -15.05
N ALA A 98 -30.68 14.15 -15.46
CA ALA A 98 -29.98 14.91 -16.50
C ALA A 98 -30.68 14.78 -17.86
N ARG A 99 -31.22 13.59 -18.17
CA ARG A 99 -32.00 13.37 -19.38
C ARG A 99 -33.27 14.22 -19.33
N GLU A 100 -34.05 14.18 -18.27
CA GLU A 100 -35.24 15.02 -18.08
C GLU A 100 -34.93 16.51 -18.25
N LYS A 101 -33.83 16.97 -17.63
CA LYS A 101 -33.34 18.36 -17.77
C LYS A 101 -32.92 18.71 -19.20
N MET A 102 -32.35 17.76 -19.94
CA MET A 102 -31.98 17.98 -21.34
C MET A 102 -33.20 18.02 -22.25
N TRP A 103 -34.17 17.14 -22.01
CA TRP A 103 -35.44 17.16 -22.74
C TRP A 103 -36.22 18.44 -22.46
N SER A 104 -36.27 18.93 -21.22
CA SER A 104 -36.94 20.21 -20.92
C SER A 104 -36.29 21.37 -21.67
N ARG A 105 -34.95 21.38 -21.77
CA ARG A 105 -34.24 22.38 -22.56
C ARG A 105 -34.53 22.28 -24.05
N LEU A 106 -34.49 21.09 -24.64
CA LEU A 106 -34.71 20.90 -26.08
C LEU A 106 -36.06 21.48 -26.53
N HIS A 107 -37.09 21.40 -25.70
CA HIS A 107 -38.40 21.97 -26.00
C HIS A 107 -38.47 23.50 -25.83
N LEU A 108 -37.63 24.08 -24.97
CA LEU A 108 -37.60 25.53 -24.73
C LEU A 108 -36.63 26.27 -25.66
N THR A 109 -35.53 25.63 -26.05
CA THR A 109 -34.50 26.18 -26.94
C THR A 109 -35.05 26.79 -28.23
N PRO A 110 -35.97 26.17 -28.99
CA PRO A 110 -36.47 26.78 -30.24
C PRO A 110 -37.23 28.10 -30.01
N LEU A 111 -37.95 28.22 -28.89
CA LEU A 111 -38.66 29.46 -28.54
C LEU A 111 -37.66 30.57 -28.19
N LEU A 112 -36.71 30.28 -27.30
CA LEU A 112 -35.71 31.25 -26.87
C LEU A 112 -34.80 31.68 -28.02
N GLN A 113 -34.42 30.74 -28.89
CA GLN A 113 -33.64 31.04 -30.09
C GLN A 113 -34.41 31.97 -31.03
N ALA A 114 -35.71 31.74 -31.22
CA ALA A 114 -36.54 32.61 -32.07
C ALA A 114 -36.68 34.04 -31.50
N GLU A 115 -36.73 34.18 -30.17
CA GLU A 115 -36.71 35.49 -29.51
C GLU A 115 -35.34 36.19 -29.68
N GLU A 116 -34.24 35.45 -29.49
CA GLU A 116 -32.89 35.97 -29.69
C GLU A 116 -32.64 36.38 -31.15
N ASP A 117 -33.06 35.56 -32.12
CA ASP A 117 -32.90 35.82 -33.54
C ASP A 117 -33.67 37.09 -33.98
N ARG A 118 -34.86 37.35 -33.42
CA ARG A 118 -35.60 38.61 -33.67
C ARG A 118 -34.88 39.85 -33.16
N ASP A 119 -34.32 39.78 -31.95
CA ASP A 119 -33.59 40.91 -31.36
C ASP A 119 -32.26 41.16 -32.08
N GLN A 120 -31.55 40.09 -32.47
CA GLN A 120 -30.33 40.18 -33.27
C GLN A 120 -30.57 40.87 -34.61
N VAL A 121 -31.63 40.48 -35.33
CA VAL A 121 -31.99 41.08 -36.62
C VAL A 121 -32.30 42.58 -36.45
N ARG A 122 -33.01 42.95 -35.39
CA ARG A 122 -33.32 44.36 -35.08
C ARG A 122 -32.05 45.19 -34.85
N ARG A 123 -31.11 44.69 -34.04
CA ARG A 123 -29.83 45.38 -33.79
C ARG A 123 -29.00 45.51 -35.06
N HIS A 124 -28.87 44.41 -35.81
CA HIS A 124 -28.07 44.37 -37.02
C HIS A 124 -28.55 45.36 -38.09
N TYR A 125 -29.86 45.50 -38.30
CA TYR A 125 -30.38 46.50 -39.24
C TYR A 125 -30.26 47.93 -38.72
N ALA A 126 -30.40 48.15 -37.41
CA ALA A 126 -30.18 49.47 -36.81
C ALA A 126 -28.72 49.93 -36.94
N ASP A 127 -27.76 49.02 -36.70
CA ASP A 127 -26.34 49.31 -36.83
C ASP A 127 -25.97 49.58 -38.30
N LYS A 128 -26.49 48.80 -39.26
CA LYS A 128 -26.32 49.08 -40.70
C LYS A 128 -26.88 50.43 -41.12
N ALA A 129 -28.07 50.80 -40.65
CA ALA A 129 -28.66 52.10 -40.96
C ALA A 129 -27.78 53.25 -40.43
N ARG A 130 -27.25 53.11 -39.21
CA ARG A 130 -26.31 54.09 -38.62
C ARG A 130 -24.98 54.16 -39.37
N GLU A 131 -24.41 53.01 -39.75
CA GLU A 131 -23.18 52.95 -40.54
C GLU A 131 -23.37 53.64 -41.90
N LYS A 132 -24.52 53.41 -42.55
CA LYS A 132 -24.86 54.06 -43.82
C LYS A 132 -25.00 55.57 -43.70
N GLU A 133 -25.58 56.07 -42.62
CA GLU A 133 -25.70 57.52 -42.36
C GLU A 133 -24.34 58.18 -42.12
N LEU A 134 -23.43 57.52 -41.40
CA LEU A 134 -22.12 58.08 -41.05
C LEU A 134 -21.06 57.90 -42.15
N LEU A 135 -21.03 56.74 -42.80
CA LEU A 135 -19.98 56.33 -43.74
C LEU A 135 -20.46 56.28 -45.19
N GLY A 136 -21.76 56.47 -45.44
CA GLY A 136 -22.37 56.49 -46.78
C GLY A 136 -22.46 55.12 -47.46
N THR A 137 -21.85 54.06 -46.90
CA THR A 137 -21.79 52.73 -47.51
C THR A 137 -21.93 51.61 -46.48
N ASP A 138 -22.57 50.50 -46.87
CA ASP A 138 -22.65 49.27 -46.09
C ASP A 138 -21.42 48.39 -46.41
N ALA A 139 -20.40 48.42 -45.55
CA ALA A 139 -19.15 47.71 -45.80
C ALA A 139 -19.21 46.24 -45.34
N LYS A 140 -19.20 45.31 -46.30
CA LYS A 140 -19.09 43.87 -46.02
C LYS A 140 -17.62 43.51 -45.76
N VAL A 141 -17.28 43.08 -44.53
CA VAL A 141 -15.90 42.71 -44.16
C VAL A 141 -15.45 41.40 -44.82
N TYR A 142 -16.36 40.44 -44.96
CA TYR A 142 -16.06 39.11 -45.52
C TYR A 142 -16.62 38.97 -46.93
N ASN A 143 -15.88 38.33 -47.83
CA ASN A 143 -16.33 38.16 -49.21
C ASN A 143 -17.49 37.13 -49.38
N SER A 144 -17.82 36.35 -48.35
CA SER A 144 -18.85 35.29 -48.43
C SER A 144 -20.27 35.80 -48.17
N ASP A 145 -21.28 35.24 -48.83
CA ASP A 145 -22.69 35.63 -48.66
C ASP A 145 -23.36 35.06 -47.41
N ARG A 146 -22.57 34.42 -46.54
CA ARG A 146 -23.01 33.87 -45.27
C ARG A 146 -23.24 35.01 -44.27
N PHE A 147 -24.38 34.99 -43.59
CA PHE A 147 -24.60 35.85 -42.44
C PHE A 147 -23.66 35.45 -41.29
N ILE A 148 -22.88 36.42 -40.82
CA ILE A 148 -21.97 36.29 -39.69
C ILE A 148 -22.47 37.27 -38.63
N ARG A 149 -22.68 36.77 -37.41
CA ARG A 149 -23.09 37.61 -36.28
C ARG A 149 -21.95 38.60 -35.98
N PRO A 150 -22.23 39.90 -35.83
CA PRO A 150 -21.19 40.87 -35.52
C PRO A 150 -20.56 40.56 -34.15
N THR A 151 -19.23 40.45 -34.11
CA THR A 151 -18.49 40.10 -32.88
C THR A 151 -18.49 41.23 -31.86
N PHE A 152 -18.55 42.49 -32.33
CA PHE A 152 -18.51 43.67 -31.49
C PHE A 152 -19.85 44.39 -31.59
N ALA A 153 -20.50 44.60 -30.45
CA ALA A 153 -21.63 45.50 -30.32
C ALA A 153 -21.14 46.81 -29.73
N TYR A 154 -21.60 47.94 -30.28
CA TYR A 154 -21.30 49.25 -29.71
C TYR A 154 -22.04 49.42 -28.38
N THR A 155 -21.32 49.28 -27.26
CA THR A 155 -21.84 49.61 -25.93
C THR A 155 -21.59 51.09 -25.63
N PRO A 156 -22.59 51.86 -25.16
CA PRO A 156 -22.38 53.26 -24.84
C PRO A 156 -21.39 53.42 -23.69
N THR A 157 -20.55 54.46 -23.75
CA THR A 157 -19.51 54.74 -22.75
C THR A 157 -20.09 55.04 -21.37
N ASN A 158 -21.28 55.61 -21.31
CA ASN A 158 -22.01 55.86 -20.07
C ASN A 158 -23.25 54.97 -20.03
N LEU A 159 -23.32 54.06 -19.08
CA LEU A 159 -24.54 53.30 -18.78
C LEU A 159 -25.43 54.19 -17.91
N THR A 160 -26.63 54.52 -18.38
CA THR A 160 -27.65 55.14 -17.54
C THR A 160 -28.11 54.12 -16.51
N GLN A 161 -27.85 54.43 -15.24
CA GLN A 161 -28.26 53.64 -14.08
C GLN A 161 -29.71 53.96 -13.69
#